data_AF-A0A7Y0SR94-F1
#
_entry.id   AF-A0A7Y0SR94-F1
#
_cell.length_a   1.000
_cell.length_b   1.000
_cell.length_c   1.000
_cell.angle_alpha   90.00
_cell.angle_beta   90.00
_cell.angle_gamma   90.00
#
_symmetry.space_group_name_H-M   'P 1'
#
loop_
_entity.id
_entity.type
_entity.pdbx_description
1 polymer ?
#
loop_
_entity_poly.entity_id
_entity_poly.type
_entity_poly.pdbx_seq_one_letter_code
_entity_poly.pdbx_strand_id
1 'polypeptide(L)'
;FMLMREASNENGWDLNYGNVALMWRGGCIIRSAFLGNIRDAYEANPDIAFLGSDEYFKNILPGSLAAWRKVAAKSLESGIPMPCTISALSFLDGYTTARLPANLL
;
A
#
# COMPACT_ATOMS: atom_id res chain seq x y z
N PHE A 1 3.88 -1.70 5.13
CA PHE A 1 3.49 -2.30 6.42
C PHE A 1 3.42 -3.82 6.39
N MET A 2 2.97 -4.46 5.29
CA MET A 2 3.04 -5.93 5.13
C MET A 2 4.42 -6.52 5.47
N LEU A 3 5.51 -5.95 4.93
CA LEU A 3 6.87 -6.40 5.26
C LEU A 3 7.21 -6.32 6.76
N MET A 4 6.83 -5.23 7.44
CA MET A 4 7.07 -5.08 8.88
C MET A 4 6.25 -6.09 9.69
N ARG A 5 5.07 -6.47 9.19
CA ARG A 5 4.27 -7.52 9.80
C ARG A 5 4.95 -8.88 9.72
N GLU A 6 5.40 -9.27 8.53
CA GLU A 6 6.13 -10.53 8.39
C GLU A 6 7.39 -10.53 9.24
N ALA A 7 8.15 -9.43 9.26
CA ALA A 7 9.32 -9.31 10.13
C ALA A 7 8.96 -9.40 11.62
N SER A 8 7.84 -8.80 12.06
CA SER A 8 7.36 -8.90 13.44
C SER A 8 7.01 -10.33 13.83
N ASN A 9 6.38 -11.08 12.92
CA ASN A 9 5.97 -12.46 13.12
C ASN A 9 7.19 -13.38 13.19
N GLU A 10 8.09 -13.28 12.21
CA GLU A 10 9.32 -14.08 12.10
C GLU A 10 10.20 -13.92 13.35
N ASN A 11 10.30 -12.70 13.89
CA ASN A 11 11.20 -12.38 15.00
C ASN A 11 10.50 -12.27 16.37
N GLY A 12 9.18 -12.47 16.44
CA GLY A 12 8.42 -12.38 17.69
C GLY A 12 8.45 -10.99 18.35
N TRP A 13 8.48 -9.91 17.56
CA TRP A 13 8.66 -8.53 18.08
C TRP A 13 7.38 -7.85 18.57
N ASP A 14 6.20 -8.40 18.24
CA ASP A 14 4.89 -7.82 18.58
C ASP A 14 4.80 -6.31 18.28
N LEU A 15 5.13 -5.93 17.03
CA LEU A 15 5.21 -4.53 16.63
C LEU A 15 3.85 -3.84 16.65
N ASN A 16 3.79 -2.69 17.34
CA ASN A 16 2.63 -1.78 17.26
C ASN A 16 2.72 -0.88 16.01
N TYR A 17 2.01 -1.23 14.95
CA TYR A 17 2.07 -0.52 13.66
C TYR A 17 1.50 0.90 13.72
N GLY A 18 0.51 1.16 14.57
CA GLY A 18 -0.04 2.51 14.78
C GLY A 18 0.99 3.45 15.38
N ASN A 19 1.73 3.00 16.40
CA ASN A 19 2.82 3.75 17.01
C ASN A 19 3.99 3.96 16.03
N VAL A 20 4.33 2.95 15.22
CA VAL A 20 5.34 3.10 14.15
C VAL A 20 4.94 4.22 13.18
N ALA A 21 3.68 4.23 12.72
CA ALA A 21 3.16 5.27 11.84
C ALA A 21 3.17 6.66 12.52
N LEU A 22 2.79 6.72 13.80
CA LEU A 22 2.83 7.95 14.61
C LEU A 22 4.24 8.52 14.72
N MET A 23 5.24 7.69 15.00
CA MET A 23 6.64 8.10 15.10
C MET A 23 7.17 8.71 13.79
N TRP A 24 6.67 8.25 12.63
CA TRP A 24 7.04 8.82 11.34
C TRP A 24 6.33 10.13 10.99
N ARG A 25 5.34 10.58 11.77
CA ARG A 25 4.67 11.87 11.52
C ARG A 25 5.58 13.07 11.85
N GLY A 26 6.53 12.90 12.76
CA GLY A 26 7.44 13.95 13.22
C GLY A 26 8.90 13.63 12.92
N GLY A 27 9.66 14.63 12.46
CA GLY A 27 11.13 14.56 12.36
C GLY A 27 11.70 13.79 11.16
N CYS A 28 11.14 12.63 10.78
CA CYS A 28 11.72 11.84 9.70
C CYS A 28 11.51 12.47 8.30
N ILE A 29 12.25 11.97 7.29
CA ILE A 29 12.21 12.47 5.92
C ILE A 29 10.86 12.22 5.24
N ILE A 30 10.20 11.11 5.56
CA ILE A 30 8.92 10.69 4.95
C ILE A 30 7.68 11.32 5.63
N ARG A 31 7.88 12.27 6.55
CA ARG A 31 6.80 12.92 7.31
C ARG A 31 5.76 13.52 6.37
N SER A 32 4.48 13.26 6.63
CA SER A 32 3.38 13.78 5.84
C SER A 32 2.05 13.68 6.59
N ALA A 33 1.05 14.46 6.18
CA ALA A 33 -0.32 14.29 6.68
C ALA A 33 -0.87 12.88 6.41
N PHE A 34 -0.40 12.23 5.32
CA PHE A 34 -0.78 10.88 4.93
C PHE A 34 -0.50 9.83 6.01
N LEU A 35 0.58 10.00 6.79
CA LEU A 35 0.90 9.10 7.90
C LEU A 35 -0.10 9.16 9.06
N GLY A 36 -0.87 10.26 9.18
CA GLY A 36 -2.00 10.35 10.10
C GLY A 36 -3.07 9.32 9.76
N ASN A 37 -3.46 9.23 8.49
CA ASN A 37 -4.47 8.26 8.04
C ASN A 37 -4.01 6.81 8.25
N ILE A 38 -2.70 6.52 8.11
CA ILE A 38 -2.17 5.18 8.39
C ILE A 38 -2.25 4.85 9.88
N ARG A 39 -1.93 5.81 10.76
CA ARG A 39 -2.10 5.64 12.21
C ARG A 39 -3.56 5.33 12.53
N ASP A 40 -4.47 6.14 12.00
CA ASP A 40 -5.91 6.04 12.28
C ASP A 40 -6.47 4.69 11.81
N ALA A 41 -6.02 4.19 10.65
CA ALA A 41 -6.36 2.84 10.18
C ALA A 41 -5.91 1.75 11.17
N TYR A 42 -4.66 1.78 11.64
CA TYR A 42 -4.16 0.80 12.62
C TYR A 42 -4.73 0.97 14.03
N GLU A 43 -5.20 2.17 14.39
CA GLU A 43 -5.92 2.42 15.64
C GLU A 43 -7.33 1.81 15.57
N ALA A 44 -8.00 1.89 14.41
CA ALA A 44 -9.30 1.26 14.19
C ALA A 44 -9.21 -0.27 14.10
N ASN A 45 -8.17 -0.80 13.44
CA ASN A 45 -7.93 -2.23 13.33
C ASN A 45 -6.41 -2.54 13.31
N PRO A 46 -5.83 -2.96 14.45
CA PRO A 46 -4.42 -3.31 14.55
C PRO A 46 -3.99 -4.44 13.59
N ASP A 47 -4.92 -5.34 13.25
CA ASP A 47 -4.65 -6.57 12.50
C ASP A 47 -4.76 -6.41 10.98
N ILE A 48 -4.77 -5.17 10.47
CA ILE A 48 -5.13 -4.80 9.08
C ILE A 48 -4.51 -5.50 7.86
N ALA A 49 -3.46 -6.32 7.89
CA ALA A 49 -2.82 -6.98 6.74
C ALA A 49 -2.45 -6.08 5.55
N PHE A 50 -3.42 -5.65 4.75
CA PHE A 50 -3.27 -4.72 3.64
C PHE A 50 -4.00 -3.41 3.89
N LEU A 51 -3.23 -2.31 3.94
CA LEU A 51 -3.77 -0.96 4.17
C LEU A 51 -4.82 -0.53 3.13
N GLY A 52 -4.76 -1.04 1.89
CA GLY A 52 -5.79 -0.73 0.90
C GLY A 52 -7.16 -1.35 1.20
N SER A 53 -7.29 -2.19 2.24
CA SER A 53 -8.56 -2.74 2.71
C SER A 53 -9.25 -1.87 3.77
N ASP A 54 -8.52 -0.96 4.40
CA ASP A 54 -9.07 0.03 5.33
C ASP A 54 -10.00 1.01 4.59
N GLU A 55 -11.02 1.51 5.29
CA GLU A 55 -12.10 2.31 4.70
C GLU A 55 -11.58 3.58 4.00
N TYR A 56 -10.66 4.31 4.62
CA TYR A 56 -10.12 5.54 4.04
C TYR A 56 -9.39 5.26 2.72
N PHE A 57 -8.47 4.29 2.72
CA PHE A 57 -7.69 3.97 1.53
C PHE A 57 -8.53 3.30 0.45
N LYS A 58 -9.43 2.40 0.84
CA LYS A 58 -10.35 1.69 -0.08
C LYS A 58 -11.25 2.68 -0.82
N ASN A 59 -11.69 3.75 -0.18
CA ASN A 59 -12.53 4.77 -0.81
C ASN A 59 -11.78 5.67 -1.82
N ILE A 60 -10.46 5.83 -1.67
CA ILE A 60 -9.62 6.62 -2.61
C ILE A 60 -9.37 5.87 -3.91
N LEU A 61 -9.25 4.54 -3.85
CA LEU A 61 -8.86 3.71 -4.99
C LEU A 61 -9.81 3.84 -6.19
N PRO A 62 -11.15 3.71 -6.06
CA PRO A 62 -12.08 3.85 -7.18
C PRO A 62 -11.96 5.19 -7.92
N GLY A 63 -11.78 6.29 -7.17
CA GLY A 63 -11.64 7.63 -7.73
C GLY A 63 -10.32 7.85 -8.48
N SER A 64 -9.29 7.04 -8.20
CA SER A 64 -7.93 7.23 -8.70
C SER A 64 -7.56 6.22 -9.80
N LEU A 65 -8.11 5.01 -9.76
CA LEU A 65 -7.70 3.88 -10.60
C LEU A 65 -7.79 4.17 -12.10
N ALA A 66 -8.87 4.80 -12.56
CA ALA A 66 -9.06 5.10 -13.98
C ALA A 66 -7.98 6.07 -14.51
N ALA A 67 -7.68 7.13 -13.76
CA ALA A 67 -6.65 8.09 -14.12
C ALA A 67 -5.25 7.47 -14.05
N TRP A 68 -4.97 6.69 -13.00
CA TRP A 68 -3.71 5.99 -12.82
C TRP A 68 -3.41 5.06 -14.00
N ARG A 69 -4.38 4.24 -14.44
CA ARG A 69 -4.24 3.37 -15.61
C ARG A 69 -3.95 4.15 -16.89
N LYS A 70 -4.65 5.26 -17.13
CA LYS A 70 -4.42 6.13 -18.30
C LYS A 70 -2.99 6.68 -18.33
N VAL A 71 -2.49 7.15 -17.19
CA VAL A 71 -1.12 7.66 -17.08
C VAL A 71 -0.09 6.55 -17.31
N ALA A 72 -0.28 5.38 -16.70
CA ALA A 72 0.62 4.23 -16.87
C ALA A 72 0.65 3.71 -18.31
N ALA A 73 -0.50 3.62 -18.99
CA ALA A 73 -0.56 3.27 -20.40
C ALA A 73 0.18 4.30 -21.25
N LYS A 74 -0.08 5.60 -21.02
CA LYS A 74 0.54 6.65 -21.80
C LYS A 74 2.06 6.71 -21.61
N SER A 75 2.55 6.44 -20.40
CA SER A 75 4.00 6.41 -20.14
C SER A 75 4.68 5.31 -20.95
N LEU A 76 4.07 4.13 -21.04
CA LEU A 76 4.58 3.02 -21.84
C LEU A 76 4.56 3.34 -23.34
N GLU A 77 3.45 3.86 -23.87
CA GLU A 77 3.35 4.29 -25.28
C GLU A 77 4.41 5.34 -25.64
N SER A 78 4.74 6.22 -24.70
CA SER A 78 5.64 7.35 -24.93
C SER A 78 7.10 7.01 -24.61
N GLY A 79 7.41 5.77 -24.23
CA GLY A 79 8.76 5.36 -23.83
C GLY A 79 9.28 6.03 -22.55
N ILE A 80 8.39 6.53 -21.68
CA ILE A 80 8.73 7.18 -20.41
C ILE A 80 8.73 6.12 -19.30
N PRO A 81 9.88 5.85 -18.64
CA PRO A 81 9.96 4.85 -17.59
C PRO A 81 9.25 5.32 -16.32
N MET A 82 8.22 4.57 -15.88
CA MET A 82 7.50 4.80 -14.62
C MET A 82 7.44 3.53 -13.75
N PRO A 83 8.59 2.96 -13.34
CA PRO A 83 8.65 1.64 -12.71
C PRO A 83 7.82 1.53 -11.44
N CYS A 84 7.89 2.53 -10.55
CA CYS A 84 7.13 2.52 -9.29
C CYS A 84 5.61 2.57 -9.53
N THR A 85 5.16 3.37 -10.50
CA THR A 85 3.73 3.54 -10.81
C THR A 85 3.14 2.28 -11.43
N ILE A 86 3.89 1.65 -12.34
CA ILE A 86 3.49 0.39 -12.97
C ILE A 86 3.51 -0.75 -11.95
N SER A 87 4.59 -0.88 -11.18
CA SER A 87 4.72 -1.92 -10.16
C SER A 87 3.61 -1.84 -9.11
N ALA A 88 3.27 -0.65 -8.62
CA ALA A 88 2.20 -0.48 -7.65
C ALA A 88 0.82 -0.83 -8.22
N LEU A 89 0.56 -0.53 -9.50
CA LEU A 89 -0.68 -0.94 -10.17
C LEU A 89 -0.74 -2.46 -10.35
N SER A 90 0.34 -3.08 -10.83
CA SER A 90 0.44 -4.53 -10.99
C SER A 90 0.30 -5.26 -9.65
N PHE A 91 0.88 -4.73 -8.57
CA PHE A 91 0.71 -5.26 -7.22
C PHE A 91 -0.75 -5.20 -6.77
N LEU A 92 -1.42 -4.05 -6.95
CA LEU A 92 -2.81 -3.89 -6.54
C LEU A 92 -3.74 -4.84 -7.31
N ASP A 93 -3.56 -4.95 -8.62
CA ASP A 93 -4.31 -5.88 -9.47
C ASP A 93 -4.05 -7.32 -9.06
N GLY A 94 -2.79 -7.68 -8.80
CA GLY A 94 -2.39 -8.99 -8.30
C GLY A 94 -3.04 -9.33 -6.96
N TYR A 95 -2.96 -8.40 -6.00
CA TYR A 95 -3.45 -8.58 -4.63
C TYR A 95 -4.98 -8.67 -4.55
N THR A 96 -5.70 -8.00 -5.45
CA THR A 96 -7.17 -7.97 -5.47
C THR A 96 -7.80 -9.01 -6.41
N THR A 97 -6.97 -9.77 -7.14
CA THR A 97 -7.43 -10.84 -8.03
C THR A 97 -7.45 -12.19 -7.30
N ALA A 98 -8.63 -12.78 -7.15
CA ALA A 98 -8.79 -14.04 -6.44
C ALA A 98 -8.10 -15.25 -7.12
N ARG A 99 -7.97 -15.23 -8.45
CA ARG A 99 -7.33 -16.30 -9.23
C ARG A 99 -6.24 -15.73 -10.14
N LEU A 100 -5.00 -15.91 -9.72
CA LEU A 100 -3.81 -15.53 -10.48
C LEU A 100 -3.34 -16.68 -11.39
N PRO A 101 -2.51 -16.39 -12.42
CA PRO A 101 -1.94 -17.40 -13.31
C PRO A 101 -0.87 -18.29 -12.63
N ALA A 102 -0.79 -18.31 -11.30
CA ALA A 102 0.14 -19.15 -10.53
C ALA A 102 -0.12 -20.66 -10.70
N ASN A 103 -1.26 -21.05 -11.28
CA ASN A 103 -1.54 -22.43 -11.66
C ASN A 103 -0.70 -22.94 -12.86
N LEU A 104 0.08 -22.06 -13.49
CA LEU A 104 0.96 -22.37 -14.62
C LEU A 104 2.45 -22.14 -14.31
N LEU A 105 2.81 -21.82 -13.05
CA LEU A 105 4.19 -21.69 -12.57
C LEU A 105 4.73 -23.07 -12.14
#